data_AF-A0A9D8AI69-F1
#
_entry.id   AF-A0A9D8AI69-F1
#
_cell.length_a   1.000
_cell.length_b   1.000
_cell.length_c   1.000
_cell.angle_alpha   90.00
_cell.angle_beta   90.00
_cell.angle_gamma   90.00
#
_symmetry.space_group_name_H-M   'P 1'
#
loop_
_entity.id
_entity.type
_entity.pdbx_description
1 polymer ?
#
loop_
_entity_poly.entity_id
_entity_poly.type
_entity_poly.pdbx_seq_one_letter_code
_entity_poly.pdbx_strand_id
1 'polypeptide(L)'
;MKRVSTLFISSLIVLYASLLNAKSADHPYDYSQTNDVKKVVLNNGLIVILKEVRSTGLVSIDVRVRAGSAYEREFAGSGISHYVEHMIFKGTKKRRPGQIEKEIRSAG
;
A
#
# COMPACT_ATOMS: atom_id res chain seq x y z
N MET A 1 25.21 43.18 25.35
CA MET A 1 24.93 42.68 23.97
C MET A 1 25.50 41.28 23.65
N LYS A 2 26.35 40.63 24.48
CA LYS A 2 26.94 39.31 24.15
C LYS A 2 26.01 38.10 24.38
N ARG A 3 25.07 38.16 25.34
CA ARG A 3 24.21 37.02 25.74
C ARG A 3 23.13 36.65 24.73
N VAL A 4 22.65 37.60 23.92
CA VAL A 4 21.61 37.33 22.91
C VAL A 4 22.18 36.50 21.74
N SER A 5 23.41 36.78 21.31
CA SER A 5 24.06 36.03 20.21
C SER A 5 24.27 34.54 20.54
N THR A 6 24.60 34.22 21.80
CA THR A 6 24.86 32.83 22.24
C THR A 6 23.58 31.99 22.27
N LEU A 7 22.43 32.59 22.60
CA LEU A 7 21.12 31.93 22.59
C LEU A 7 20.62 31.62 21.18
N PHE A 8 20.93 32.47 20.20
CA PHE A 8 20.60 32.21 18.80
C PHE A 8 21.45 31.07 18.22
N ILE A 9 22.74 31.03 18.54
CA ILE A 9 23.64 29.99 18.04
C ILE A 9 23.28 28.62 18.65
N SER A 10 22.94 28.56 19.95
CA SER A 10 22.51 27.29 20.56
C SER A 10 21.17 26.80 19.99
N SER A 11 20.21 27.70 19.74
CA SER A 11 18.93 27.36 19.10
C SER A 11 19.13 26.85 17.67
N LEU A 12 20.06 27.45 16.91
CA LEU A 12 20.39 27.01 15.55
C LEU A 12 21.05 25.63 15.55
N ILE A 13 21.92 25.36 16.53
CA ILE A 13 22.57 24.05 16.71
C ILE A 13 21.55 22.98 17.09
N VAL A 14 20.62 23.28 17.99
CA VAL A 14 19.52 22.36 18.36
C VAL A 14 18.64 22.07 17.14
N LEU A 15 18.27 23.10 16.38
CA LEU A 15 17.47 22.94 15.16
C LEU A 15 18.20 22.11 14.09
N TYR A 16 19.49 22.36 13.89
CA TYR A 16 20.33 21.59 12.97
C TYR A 16 20.50 20.13 13.41
N ALA A 17 20.71 19.88 14.70
CA ALA A 17 20.76 18.53 15.26
C ALA A 17 19.42 17.79 15.13
N SER A 18 18.28 18.47 15.33
CA SER A 18 16.95 17.91 15.09
C SER A 18 16.72 17.55 13.61
N LEU A 19 17.23 18.35 12.68
CA LEU A 19 17.19 18.06 11.24
C LEU A 19 18.06 16.85 10.86
N LEU A 20 19.20 16.65 11.51
CA LEU A 20 20.02 15.45 11.31
C LEU A 20 19.31 14.19 11.81
N ASN A 21 18.64 14.24 12.97
CA ASN A 21 17.82 13.13 13.48
C ASN A 21 16.56 12.86 12.64
N ALA A 22 16.01 13.87 11.94
CA ALA A 22 14.87 13.67 11.05
C ALA A 22 15.23 12.89 9.77
N LYS A 23 16.52 12.88 9.38
CA LYS A 23 17.00 12.10 8.22
C LYS A 23 17.16 10.61 8.52
N SER A 24 17.13 10.21 9.80
CA SER A 24 17.16 8.83 10.27
C SER A 24 15.78 8.35 10.72
N ALA A 25 14.70 8.86 10.13
CA ALA A 25 13.42 8.17 10.19
C ALA A 25 13.56 6.91 9.32
N ASP A 26 14.04 5.84 9.96
CA ASP A 26 14.13 4.50 9.40
C ASP A 26 12.85 4.19 8.63
N HIS A 27 12.98 3.97 7.31
CA HIS A 27 11.86 3.53 6.51
C HIS A 27 11.32 2.23 7.13
N PRO A 28 10.03 2.17 7.52
CA PRO A 28 9.46 1.01 8.21
C PRO A 28 9.32 -0.23 7.31
N TYR A 29 9.88 -0.19 6.10
CA TYR A 29 9.88 -1.26 5.12
C TYR A 29 11.31 -1.72 4.87
N ASP A 30 11.60 -2.94 5.29
CA ASP A 30 12.81 -3.64 4.94
C ASP A 30 12.79 -4.03 3.45
N TYR A 31 13.51 -3.26 2.63
CA TYR A 31 13.64 -3.50 1.20
C TYR A 31 14.64 -4.63 0.86
N SER A 32 15.33 -5.23 1.83
CA SER A 32 16.21 -6.40 1.59
C SER A 32 15.44 -7.57 0.95
N GLN A 33 14.12 -7.59 1.19
CA GLN A 33 13.17 -8.55 0.65
C GLN A 33 12.77 -8.30 -0.82
N THR A 34 13.31 -7.28 -1.49
CA THR A 34 13.02 -7.00 -2.91
C THR A 34 14.02 -7.61 -3.87
N ASN A 35 15.12 -8.16 -3.35
CA ASN A 35 16.02 -9.01 -4.12
C ASN A 35 15.16 -10.18 -4.66
N ASP A 36 15.12 -10.34 -5.99
CA ASP A 36 14.32 -11.34 -6.73
C ASP A 36 12.83 -11.04 -6.98
N VAL A 37 12.41 -9.77 -6.91
CA VAL A 37 11.10 -9.34 -7.44
C VAL A 37 11.16 -9.14 -8.96
N LYS A 38 10.29 -9.83 -9.70
CA LYS A 38 10.12 -9.67 -11.15
C LYS A 38 8.91 -8.80 -11.46
N LYS A 39 9.09 -7.80 -12.31
CA LYS A 39 8.01 -6.99 -12.88
C LYS A 39 7.76 -7.40 -14.33
N VAL A 40 6.53 -7.81 -14.64
CA VAL A 40 6.10 -8.13 -16.01
C VAL A 40 4.95 -7.21 -16.38
N VAL A 41 5.01 -6.61 -17.56
CA VAL A 41 3.89 -5.83 -18.12
C VAL A 41 3.26 -6.64 -19.23
N LEU A 42 1.98 -6.96 -19.10
CA LEU A 42 1.23 -7.73 -20.09
C LEU A 42 0.81 -6.83 -21.27
N ASN A 43 0.42 -7.44 -22.39
CA ASN A 43 -0.01 -6.72 -23.60
C ASN A 43 -1.19 -5.77 -23.37
N ASN A 44 -2.03 -6.03 -22.37
CA ASN A 44 -3.15 -5.17 -21.98
C ASN A 44 -2.78 -4.07 -20.97
N GLY A 45 -1.49 -3.91 -20.64
CA GLY A 45 -0.98 -2.94 -19.68
C GLY A 45 -1.05 -3.37 -18.21
N LEU A 46 -1.57 -4.55 -17.89
CA LEU A 46 -1.56 -5.05 -16.50
C LEU A 46 -0.12 -5.29 -16.03
N ILE A 47 0.22 -4.75 -14.87
CA ILE A 47 1.52 -4.94 -14.24
C ILE A 47 1.41 -6.10 -13.25
N VAL A 48 2.22 -7.12 -13.47
CA VAL A 48 2.38 -8.27 -12.57
C VAL A 48 3.68 -8.08 -11.79
N ILE A 49 3.59 -8.07 -10.47
CA ILE A 49 4.74 -8.09 -9.56
C ILE A 49 4.81 -9.48 -8.95
N LEU A 50 5.87 -10.22 -9.25
CA LEU A 50 6.06 -11.61 -8.83
C LEU A 50 7.29 -11.71 -7.93
N LYS A 51 7.10 -12.28 -6.74
CA LYS A 51 8.20 -12.72 -5.87
C LYS A 51 8.03 -14.20 -5.61
N GLU A 52 9.04 -14.99 -5.97
CA GLU A 52 9.03 -16.43 -5.72
C GLU A 52 9.56 -16.71 -4.30
N VAL A 53 8.77 -17.41 -3.49
CA VAL A 53 9.13 -17.82 -2.13
C VAL A 53 8.87 -19.31 -1.99
N ARG A 54 9.94 -20.12 -2.08
CA ARG A 54 9.82 -21.59 -2.08
C ARG A 54 9.70 -22.22 -0.69
N SER A 55 9.95 -21.46 0.38
CA SER A 55 10.04 -21.98 1.75
C SER A 55 8.70 -22.30 2.40
N THR A 56 7.60 -21.72 1.92
CA THR A 56 6.29 -21.79 2.61
C THR A 56 5.31 -22.79 1.99
N GLY A 57 5.51 -23.17 0.72
CA GLY A 57 4.52 -23.96 -0.04
C GLY A 57 3.18 -23.24 -0.26
N LEU A 58 3.11 -21.93 0.04
CA LEU A 58 1.91 -21.11 -0.07
C LEU A 58 2.07 -20.05 -1.17
N VAL A 59 0.95 -19.61 -1.72
CA VAL A 59 0.88 -18.48 -2.65
C VAL A 59 -0.08 -17.42 -2.11
N SER A 60 0.30 -16.16 -2.24
CA SER A 60 -0.59 -15.02 -2.01
C SER A 60 -0.72 -14.23 -3.31
N ILE A 61 -1.94 -13.88 -3.67
CA ILE A 61 -2.28 -13.14 -4.88
C ILE A 61 -3.12 -11.94 -4.47
N ASP A 62 -2.68 -10.74 -4.85
CA ASP A 62 -3.39 -9.48 -4.62
C ASP A 62 -3.61 -8.77 -5.95
N VAL A 63 -4.79 -8.17 -6.13
CA VAL A 63 -5.14 -7.43 -7.33
C VAL A 63 -5.41 -5.99 -6.94
N ARG A 64 -4.54 -5.08 -7.38
CA ARG A 64 -4.68 -3.65 -7.09
C ARG A 64 -5.20 -2.91 -8.31
N VAL A 65 -6.28 -2.16 -8.10
CA VAL A 65 -6.83 -1.23 -9.08
C VAL A 65 -6.57 0.19 -8.58
N ARG A 66 -6.08 1.07 -9.46
CA ARG A 66 -5.90 2.49 -9.16
C ARG A 66 -7.26 3.20 -9.18
N ALA A 67 -8.06 2.94 -8.17
CA ALA A 67 -9.40 3.48 -7.93
C ALA A 67 -9.62 3.64 -6.42
N GLY A 68 -10.80 4.15 -6.02
CA GLY A 68 -11.18 4.34 -4.62
C GLY A 68 -11.81 5.71 -4.39
N SER A 69 -12.20 6.01 -3.14
CA SER A 69 -12.96 7.22 -2.81
C SER A 69 -12.28 8.53 -3.24
N ALA A 70 -10.95 8.56 -3.27
CA ALA A 70 -10.18 9.70 -3.78
C ALA A 70 -10.44 10.02 -5.27
N TYR A 71 -10.97 9.07 -6.04
CA TYR A 71 -11.26 9.20 -7.47
C TYR A 71 -12.76 9.44 -7.76
N GLU A 72 -13.60 9.65 -6.74
CA GLU A 72 -15.06 9.81 -6.92
C GLU A 72 -15.50 11.19 -7.46
N ARG A 73 -14.61 12.20 -7.45
CA ARG A 73 -14.84 13.54 -8.04
C ARG A 73 -16.13 14.22 -7.55
N GLU A 74 -17.07 14.55 -8.43
CA GLU A 74 -18.35 15.15 -8.09
C GLU A 74 -19.20 14.28 -7.14
N PHE A 75 -18.89 12.98 -7.06
CA PHE A 75 -19.51 12.03 -6.13
C PHE A 75 -18.68 11.82 -4.86
N ALA A 76 -17.66 12.64 -4.58
CA ALA A 76 -16.84 12.50 -3.39
C ALA A 76 -17.70 12.53 -2.11
N GLY A 77 -17.51 11.52 -1.25
CA GLY A 77 -18.28 11.35 -0.01
C GLY A 77 -19.55 10.52 -0.16
N SER A 78 -19.91 10.10 -1.39
CA SER A 78 -21.04 9.19 -1.64
C SER A 78 -20.78 7.77 -1.18
N GLY A 79 -19.51 7.35 -1.13
CA GLY A 79 -19.12 6.00 -0.75
C GLY A 79 -19.32 4.95 -1.86
N ILE A 80 -19.44 5.36 -3.12
CA ILE A 80 -19.62 4.45 -4.26
C ILE A 80 -18.51 3.40 -4.33
N SER A 81 -17.25 3.78 -4.09
CA SER A 81 -16.12 2.85 -4.14
C SER A 81 -16.24 1.75 -3.10
N HIS A 82 -16.63 2.11 -1.88
CA HIS A 82 -16.87 1.16 -0.79
C HIS A 82 -18.10 0.30 -1.10
N TYR A 83 -19.17 0.88 -1.64
CA TYR A 83 -20.33 0.12 -2.07
C TYR A 83 -19.96 -0.94 -3.12
N VAL A 84 -19.17 -0.59 -4.13
CA VAL A 84 -18.68 -1.52 -5.15
C VAL A 84 -17.83 -2.64 -4.53
N GLU A 85 -16.95 -2.33 -3.57
CA GLU A 85 -16.17 -3.33 -2.82
C GLU A 85 -17.05 -4.37 -2.12
N HIS A 86 -18.19 -3.98 -1.56
CA HIS A 86 -19.14 -4.97 -1.02
C HIS A 86 -19.78 -5.81 -2.12
N MET A 87 -20.07 -5.20 -3.27
CA MET A 87 -20.81 -5.84 -4.35
C MET A 87 -19.98 -6.84 -5.15
N ILE A 88 -18.65 -6.69 -5.24
CA ILE A 88 -17.81 -7.65 -5.99
C ILE A 88 -17.90 -9.09 -5.45
N PHE A 89 -18.28 -9.25 -4.18
CA PHE A 89 -18.45 -10.56 -3.55
C PHE A 89 -19.89 -11.11 -3.65
N LYS A 90 -20.87 -10.31 -4.06
CA LYS A 90 -22.28 -10.71 -4.11
C LYS A 90 -22.67 -11.48 -5.38
N GLY A 91 -21.70 -11.91 -6.17
CA GLY A 91 -21.89 -12.83 -7.29
C GLY A 91 -21.39 -12.29 -8.63
N THR A 92 -21.37 -13.17 -9.60
CA THR A 92 -20.97 -12.92 -10.99
C THR A 92 -21.94 -13.62 -11.93
N LYS A 93 -21.80 -13.42 -13.23
CA LYS A 93 -22.58 -14.16 -14.24
C LYS A 93 -22.44 -15.70 -14.13
N LYS A 94 -21.33 -16.18 -13.55
CA LYS A 94 -21.03 -17.62 -13.40
C LYS A 94 -21.20 -18.14 -11.98
N ARG A 95 -21.33 -17.26 -10.98
CA ARG A 95 -21.40 -17.62 -9.57
C ARG A 95 -22.49 -16.83 -8.87
N ARG A 96 -23.48 -17.52 -8.33
CA ARG A 96 -24.58 -16.93 -7.54
C ARG A 96 -24.03 -16.34 -6.23
N PRO A 97 -24.76 -15.41 -5.59
CA PRO A 97 -24.43 -14.93 -4.25
C PRO A 97 -24.19 -16.12 -3.29
N GLY A 98 -23.15 -16.07 -2.46
CA GLY A 98 -22.81 -17.14 -1.51
C GLY A 98 -21.91 -18.25 -2.07
N GLN A 99 -21.81 -18.39 -3.40
CA GLN A 99 -21.00 -19.47 -4.00
C GLN A 99 -19.50 -19.21 -3.90
N ILE A 100 -19.07 -17.95 -4.04
CA ILE A 100 -17.66 -17.57 -3.94
C ILE A 100 -17.13 -17.89 -2.53
N GLU A 101 -17.85 -17.49 -1.47
CA GLU A 101 -17.43 -17.77 -0.10
C GLU A 101 -17.40 -19.28 0.18
N LYS A 102 -18.36 -20.04 -0.37
CA LYS A 102 -18.41 -21.50 -0.21
C LYS A 102 -17.22 -22.19 -0.91
N GLU A 103 -16.90 -21.79 -2.14
CA GLU A 103 -15.78 -22.34 -2.91
C GLU A 103 -14.45 -22.05 -2.20
N ILE A 104 -14.22 -20.80 -1.79
CA ILE A 104 -13.00 -20.40 -1.07
C ILE A 104 -12.83 -21.22 0.21
N ARG A 105 -13.86 -21.27 1.06
CA ARG A 105 -13.82 -22.05 2.31
C ARG A 105 -13.61 -23.55 2.09
N SER A 106 -14.05 -24.10 0.96
CA SER A 106 -13.83 -25.51 0.64
C SER A 106 -12.40 -25.82 0.17
N ALA A 107 -11.65 -24.81 -0.26
CA ALA A 107 -10.29 -24.96 -0.77
C ALA A 107 -9.21 -24.84 0.33
N GLY A 108 -9.54 -24.32 1.51
CA GLY A 108 -8.65 -24.12 2.65
C GLY A 108 -8.88 -22.78 3.32
#